data_AF-A0A1I0WYI1-F1
#
_entry.id   AF-A0A1I0WYI1-F1
#
_cell.length_a   1.000
_cell.length_b   1.000
_cell.length_c   1.000
_cell.angle_alpha   90.00
_cell.angle_beta   90.00
_cell.angle_gamma   90.00
#
_symmetry.space_group_name_H-M   'P 1'
#
loop_
_entity.id
_entity.type
_entity.pdbx_description
1 polymer ?
#
loop_
_entity_poly.entity_id
_entity_poly.type
_entity_poly.pdbx_seq_one_letter_code
_entity_poly.pdbx_strand_id
1 'polypeptide(L)' 'MSKTLIPEAKNGLSNFKNEVASEMGVPFKEYNGDLSSKQCGSVGGEMVKRMVEQYERGMK' A
#
# COMPACT_ATOMS: atom_id res chain seq x y z
N MET A 1 5.21 -12.33 8.30
CA MET A 1 5.99 -11.57 7.30
C MET A 1 5.50 -12.00 5.92
N SER A 2 4.67 -11.19 5.28
CA SER A 2 4.18 -11.47 3.93
C SER A 2 5.36 -11.40 2.96
N LYS A 3 5.66 -12.53 2.31
CA LYS A 3 6.73 -12.62 1.30
C LYS A 3 6.26 -11.91 0.04
N THR A 4 6.91 -10.82 -0.34
CA THR A 4 6.69 -10.19 -1.64
C THR A 4 7.03 -11.20 -2.74
N LEU A 5 6.16 -11.34 -3.74
CA LEU A 5 6.37 -12.28 -4.86
C LEU A 5 7.63 -11.92 -5.66
N ILE A 6 7.91 -10.62 -5.80
CA ILE A 6 9.08 -10.05 -6.44
C ILE A 6 9.93 -9.37 -5.35
N PRO A 7 11.00 -10.01 -4.85
CA PRO A 7 11.82 -9.48 -3.76
C PRO A 7 12.36 -8.07 -4.04
N GLU A 8 12.73 -7.79 -5.29
CA GLU A 8 13.27 -6.52 -5.77
C GLU A 8 12.24 -5.38 -5.63
N ALA A 9 10.95 -5.69 -5.72
CA ALA A 9 9.86 -4.73 -5.60
C ALA A 9 9.56 -4.33 -4.15
N LYS A 10 10.15 -5.02 -3.15
CA LYS A 10 9.82 -4.82 -1.73
C LYS A 10 9.99 -3.37 -1.28
N ASN A 11 11.08 -2.72 -1.67
CA ASN A 11 11.35 -1.33 -1.30
C ASN A 11 10.38 -0.37 -2.01
N GLY A 12 10.13 -0.58 -3.30
CA GLY A 12 9.16 0.21 -4.06
C GLY A 12 7.75 0.12 -3.49
N LEU A 13 7.30 -1.09 -3.14
CA LEU A 13 6.00 -1.31 -2.50
C LEU A 13 5.91 -0.68 -1.10
N SER A 14 7.01 -0.67 -0.35
CA SER A 14 7.04 0.01 0.96
C SER A 14 6.90 1.53 0.81
N ASN A 15 7.57 2.12 -0.18
CA ASN A 15 7.45 3.55 -0.47
C ASN A 15 6.04 3.89 -0.93
N PHE A 16 5.48 3.10 -1.84
CA PHE A 16 4.12 3.28 -2.34
C PHE A 16 3.08 3.20 -1.22
N LYS A 17 3.21 2.23 -0.31
CA LYS A 17 2.36 2.13 0.89
C LYS A 17 2.42 3.41 1.75
N ASN A 18 3.61 3.96 1.95
CA ASN A 18 3.79 5.17 2.77
C ASN A 18 3.21 6.40 2.08
N GLU A 19 3.32 6.50 0.76
CA GLU A 19 2.69 7.56 -0.05
C GLU A 19 1.16 7.50 0.08
N VAL A 20 0.57 6.33 -0.20
CA VAL A 20 -0.88 6.12 -0.08
C VAL A 20 -1.37 6.40 1.33
N ALA A 21 -0.66 5.93 2.36
CA ALA A 21 -1.01 6.22 3.75
C ALA A 21 -1.01 7.73 4.04
N SER A 22 0.00 8.45 3.54
CA SER A 22 0.13 9.90 3.71
C SER A 22 -1.01 10.64 3.03
N GLU A 23 -1.37 10.27 1.80
CA GLU A 23 -2.50 10.84 1.06
C GLU A 23 -3.85 10.58 1.73
N MET A 24 -4.00 9.41 2.35
CA MET A 24 -5.21 9.05 3.11
C MET A 24 -5.24 9.63 4.53
N GLY A 25 -4.21 10.39 4.94
CA GLY A 25 -4.09 10.95 6.29
C GLY A 25 -3.93 9.90 7.39
N VAL A 26 -3.48 8.69 7.05
CA VAL A 26 -3.25 7.61 8.00
C VAL A 26 -1.80 7.66 8.47
N PRO A 27 -1.52 7.85 9.78
CA PRO A 27 -0.16 8.06 10.28
C PRO A 27 0.60 6.73 10.40
N PHE A 28 0.99 6.16 9.26
CA PHE A 28 1.81 4.95 9.21
C PHE A 28 3.20 5.22 9.80
N LYS A 29 3.60 4.35 10.73
CA LYS A 29 4.91 4.32 11.39
C LYS A 29 5.58 2.98 11.15
N GLU A 30 6.80 2.83 11.66
CA GLU A 30 7.50 1.54 11.67
C GLU A 30 6.72 0.47 12.44
N TYR A 31 6.05 0.87 13.53
CA TYR A 31 5.09 0.05 14.27
C TYR A 31 3.70 0.69 14.23
N ASN A 32 2.71 -0.05 13.72
CA ASN A 32 1.33 0.41 13.53
C ASN A 32 0.34 -0.32 14.46
N GLY A 33 0.80 -0.83 15.61
CA GLY A 33 -0.06 -1.57 16.54
C GLY A 33 -1.14 -0.71 17.20
N ASP A 34 -0.96 0.62 17.19
CA ASP A 34 -1.94 1.63 17.62
C ASP A 34 -3.02 1.92 16.57
N LEU A 35 -2.79 1.54 15.30
CA LEU A 35 -3.76 1.77 14.23
C LEU A 35 -4.83 0.67 14.22
N SER A 36 -6.07 1.07 13.96
CA SER A 36 -7.15 0.10 13.79
C SER A 36 -6.92 -0.75 12.52
N SER A 37 -7.39 -1.99 12.54
CA SER A 37 -7.38 -2.87 11.37
C SER A 37 -8.07 -2.23 10.16
N LYS A 38 -9.08 -1.38 10.39
CA LYS A 38 -9.76 -0.62 9.34
C LYS A 38 -8.82 0.38 8.67
N GLN A 39 -8.05 1.15 9.44
CA GLN A 39 -7.09 2.10 8.89
C GLN A 39 -6.00 1.41 8.07
N CYS A 40 -5.40 0.36 8.61
CA CYS A 40 -4.39 -0.43 7.90
C CYS A 40 -4.97 -1.10 6.63
N GLY A 41 -6.19 -1.62 6.72
CA GLY A 41 -6.91 -2.24 5.61
C GLY A 41 -7.26 -1.24 4.51
N SER A 42 -7.68 -0.03 4.86
CA SER A 42 -8.00 1.03 3.90
C SER A 42 -6.78 1.43 3.05
N VAL A 43 -5.60 1.56 3.66
CA VAL A 43 -4.34 1.83 2.92
C VAL A 43 -4.03 0.70 1.93
N GLY A 44 -4.09 -0.55 2.39
CA GLY A 44 -3.84 -1.71 1.52
C GLY A 44 -4.84 -1.83 0.37
N GLY A 45 -6.12 -1.54 0.64
CA GLY A 45 -7.17 -1.53 -0.38
C GLY A 45 -6.95 -0.44 -1.45
N GLU A 46 -6.57 0.76 -1.03
CA GLU A 46 -6.28 1.86 -1.95
C GLU A 46 -5.04 1.60 -2.80
N MET A 47 -4.00 0.97 -2.23
CA MET A 47 -2.84 0.51 -3.01
C MET A 47 -3.26 -0.44 -4.15
N VAL A 48 -4.08 -1.46 -3.85
CA VAL A 48 -4.56 -2.42 -4.85
C VAL A 48 -5.42 -1.73 -5.90
N LYS A 49 -6.31 -0.82 -5.49
CA LYS A 49 -7.16 -0.07 -6.42
C LYS A 49 -6.35 0.71 -7.46
N ARG A 50 -5.29 1.43 -7.03
CA ARG A 50 -4.39 2.16 -7.94
C ARG A 50 -3.60 1.24 -8.85
N MET A 51 -3.12 0.10 -8.33
CA MET A 51 -2.43 -0.90 -9.16
C MET A 51 -3.32 -1.48 -10.25
N VAL A 52 -4.57 -1.81 -9.93
CA VAL A 52 -5.55 -2.30 -10.90
C VAL A 52 -5.87 -1.21 -11.92
N GLU A 53 -6.09 0.03 -11.50
CA GLU A 53 -6.33 1.14 -12.42
C GLU A 53 -5.17 1.35 -13.41
N GLN A 54 -3.92 1.32 -12.93
CA GLN A 54 -2.74 1.42 -13.79
C GLN A 54 -2.66 0.26 -14.79
N TYR A 55 -2.95 -0.96 -14.34
CA TYR A 55 -2.99 -2.14 -15.20
C TYR A 55 -4.07 -2.02 -16.28
N GLU A 56 -5.30 -1.64 -15.91
CA GLU A 56 -6.41 -1.41 -16.84
C GLU A 56 -6.10 -0.33 -17.87
N ARG A 57 -5.41 0.76 -17.47
CA ARG A 57 -4.97 1.81 -18.40
C ARG A 57 -3.96 1.30 -19.43
N GLY A 58 -3.10 0.35 -19.07
CA GLY A 58 -2.14 -0.26 -19.97
C GLY A 58 -2.71 -1.34 -20.91
N MET A 59 -3.96 -1.76 -20.67
CA MET A 59 -4.69 -2.68 -21.56
C MET A 59 -5.47 -1.96 -22.67
N LYS A 60 -5.57 -0.62 -22.60
CA LYS A 60 -6.16 0.22 -23.64
C LYS A 60 -5.12 0.55 -24.71
#